data_AF-A0A7C6LPJ0-F1
#
_entry.id   AF-A0A7C6LPJ0-F1
#
_cell.length_a   1.000
_cell.length_b   1.000
_cell.length_c   1.000
_cell.angle_alpha   90.00
_cell.angle_beta   90.00
_cell.angle_gamma   90.00
#
_symmetry.space_group_name_H-M   'P 1'
#
loop_
_entity.id
_entity.type
_entity.pdbx_description
1 polymer ?
#
loop_
_entity_poly.entity_id
_entity_poly.type
_entity_poly.pdbx_seq_one_letter_code
_entity_poly.pdbx_strand_id
1 'polypeptide(L)'
;MVNLVEEAIHSFAALDLLLYYMQNITAHCTVIVLAGAVERSEAEISDAMQEMVTVGIFDCEACNNRSSIYSLAADSTWLPAIRSLVEMYETDINFRLWLVGKLLQTSNTGRKAI
;
A
#
# COMPACT_ATOMS: atom_id res chain seq x y z
N MET A 1 13.37 -8.32 6.79
CA MET A 1 12.81 -7.71 5.55
C MET A 1 11.33 -7.41 5.70
N VAL A 2 10.52 -8.34 6.26
CA VAL A 2 9.10 -8.11 6.60
C VAL A 2 8.87 -6.83 7.45
N ASN A 3 9.72 -6.57 8.45
CA ASN A 3 9.63 -5.36 9.29
C ASN A 3 9.58 -4.04 8.49
N LEU A 4 10.28 -3.92 7.36
CA LEU A 4 10.30 -2.68 6.57
C LEU A 4 9.00 -2.46 5.78
N VAL A 5 8.38 -3.54 5.28
CA VAL A 5 7.07 -3.44 4.62
C VAL A 5 6.00 -3.13 5.65
N GLU A 6 6.03 -3.77 6.81
CA GLU A 6 5.11 -3.45 7.92
C GLU A 6 5.24 -1.98 8.36
N GLU A 7 6.46 -1.45 8.41
CA GLU A 7 6.74 -0.04 8.70
C GLU A 7 6.25 0.91 7.62
N ALA A 8 6.03 0.44 6.38
CA ALA A 8 5.47 1.27 5.30
C ALA A 8 3.94 1.30 5.28
N ILE A 9 3.26 0.41 6.02
CA ILE A 9 1.80 0.39 6.09
C ILE A 9 1.33 1.28 7.25
N HIS A 10 0.97 2.52 6.92
CA HIS A 10 0.45 3.49 7.89
C HIS A 10 -1.05 3.74 7.80
N SER A 11 -1.71 3.25 6.75
CA SER A 11 -3.14 3.42 6.53
C SER A 11 -3.79 2.13 6.06
N PHE A 12 -5.10 2.03 6.24
CA PHE A 12 -5.85 0.93 5.63
C PHE A 12 -5.82 0.98 4.09
N ALA A 13 -5.72 2.18 3.51
CA ALA A 13 -5.53 2.34 2.07
C ALA A 13 -4.23 1.68 1.58
N ALA A 14 -3.12 1.86 2.30
CA ALA A 14 -1.86 1.20 1.98
C ALA A 14 -1.97 -0.34 2.03
N LEU A 15 -2.68 -0.87 3.03
CA LEU A 15 -2.93 -2.31 3.14
C LEU A 15 -3.77 -2.84 1.95
N ASP A 16 -4.86 -2.17 1.62
CA ASP A 16 -5.75 -2.58 0.53
C ASP A 16 -5.04 -2.55 -0.82
N LEU A 17 -4.15 -1.56 -1.04
CA LEU A 17 -3.29 -1.51 -2.22
C LEU A 17 -2.34 -2.72 -2.31
N LEU A 18 -1.69 -3.10 -1.21
CA LEU A 18 -0.84 -4.30 -1.20
C LEU A 18 -1.64 -5.57 -1.50
N LEU A 19 -2.82 -5.72 -0.92
CA LEU A 19 -3.71 -6.84 -1.20
C LEU A 19 -4.12 -6.88 -2.68
N TYR A 20 -4.50 -5.74 -3.24
CA TYR A 20 -4.85 -5.62 -4.67
C TYR A 20 -3.69 -6.02 -5.58
N TYR A 21 -2.49 -5.50 -5.35
CA TYR A 21 -1.32 -5.79 -6.19
C TYR A 21 -0.76 -7.20 -5.98
N MET A 22 -0.96 -7.84 -4.83
CA MET A 22 -0.59 -9.25 -4.67
C MET A 22 -1.47 -10.19 -5.49
N GLN A 23 -2.72 -9.79 -5.76
CA GLN A 23 -3.60 -10.50 -6.70
C GLN A 23 -3.32 -10.11 -8.16
N ASN A 24 -2.76 -8.91 -8.39
CA ASN A 24 -2.55 -8.32 -9.72
C ASN A 24 -1.11 -7.79 -9.87
N ILE A 25 -0.11 -8.66 -9.73
CA ILE A 25 1.31 -8.26 -9.60
C ILE A 25 1.82 -7.45 -10.81
N THR A 26 1.25 -7.66 -11.99
CA THR A 26 1.63 -6.96 -13.23
C THR A 26 0.76 -5.73 -13.53
N ALA A 27 -0.04 -5.26 -12.57
CA ALA A 27 -0.92 -4.13 -12.79
C ALA A 27 -0.15 -2.81 -12.94
N HIS A 28 -0.66 -1.96 -13.82
CA HIS A 28 -0.23 -0.57 -14.02
C HIS A 28 -1.49 0.28 -13.95
N CYS A 29 -1.69 1.00 -12.85
CA CYS A 29 -2.97 1.64 -12.56
C CYS A 29 -2.81 3.11 -12.18
N THR A 30 -3.80 3.92 -12.55
CA THR A 30 -3.92 5.29 -12.03
C THR A 30 -4.63 5.28 -10.68
N VAL A 31 -4.52 6.38 -9.92
CA VAL A 31 -5.23 6.55 -8.63
C VAL A 31 -6.73 6.32 -8.77
N ILE A 32 -7.35 6.82 -9.85
CA ILE A 32 -8.79 6.67 -10.11
C ILE A 32 -9.18 5.20 -10.22
N VAL A 33 -8.42 4.41 -10.96
CA VAL A 33 -8.67 2.97 -11.13
C VAL A 33 -8.50 2.24 -9.81
N LEU A 34 -7.45 2.56 -9.05
CA LEU A 34 -7.18 1.95 -7.76
C LEU A 34 -8.25 2.29 -6.72
N ALA A 35 -8.66 3.56 -6.62
CA ALA A 35 -9.73 4.02 -5.74
C ALA A 35 -11.04 3.27 -5.99
N GLY A 36 -11.39 3.05 -7.27
CA GLY A 36 -12.53 2.21 -7.63
C GLY A 36 -12.36 0.74 -7.27
N ALA A 37 -11.15 0.18 -7.47
CA ALA A 37 -10.89 -1.24 -7.23
C ALA A 37 -10.88 -1.63 -5.75
N VAL A 38 -10.46 -0.72 -4.86
CA VAL A 38 -10.43 -0.98 -3.41
C VAL A 38 -11.50 -0.21 -2.64
N GLU A 39 -12.47 0.38 -3.34
CA GLU A 39 -13.63 1.09 -2.77
C GLU A 39 -13.24 2.21 -1.76
N ARG A 40 -12.20 2.98 -2.09
CA ARG A 40 -11.70 4.11 -1.27
C ARG A 40 -11.72 5.42 -2.01
N SER A 41 -11.52 6.54 -1.29
CA SER A 41 -11.41 7.84 -1.93
C SER A 41 -10.08 8.00 -2.68
N GLU A 42 -10.10 8.76 -3.77
CA GLU A 42 -8.88 9.08 -4.53
C GLU A 42 -7.82 9.78 -3.67
N ALA A 43 -8.23 10.59 -2.69
CA ALA A 43 -7.32 11.27 -1.77
C ALA A 43 -6.55 10.27 -0.89
N GLU A 44 -7.26 9.33 -0.24
CA GLU A 44 -6.61 8.29 0.58
C GLU A 44 -5.64 7.43 -0.23
N ILE A 45 -6.01 7.10 -1.47
CA ILE A 45 -5.17 6.29 -2.36
C ILE A 45 -3.96 7.09 -2.85
N SER A 46 -4.13 8.37 -3.16
CA SER A 46 -3.04 9.26 -3.55
C SER A 46 -2.01 9.39 -2.42
N ASP A 47 -2.47 9.64 -1.20
CA ASP A 47 -1.60 9.79 -0.02
C ASP A 47 -0.86 8.48 0.26
N ALA A 48 -1.58 7.34 0.28
CA ALA A 48 -0.98 6.03 0.50
C ALA A 48 0.04 5.67 -0.59
N MET A 49 -0.26 5.93 -1.86
CA MET A 49 0.69 5.69 -2.96
C MET A 49 1.94 6.55 -2.81
N GLN A 50 1.79 7.83 -2.48
CA GLN A 50 2.95 8.71 -2.30
C GLN A 50 3.87 8.24 -1.16
N GLU A 51 3.30 7.78 -0.05
CA GLU A 51 4.07 7.18 1.05
C GLU A 51 4.80 5.92 0.58
N MET A 52 4.11 5.00 -0.10
CA MET A 52 4.70 3.71 -0.48
C MET A 52 5.70 3.82 -1.64
N VAL A 53 5.57 4.83 -2.51
CA VAL A 53 6.58 5.21 -3.49
C VAL A 53 7.83 5.77 -2.79
N THR A 54 7.66 6.58 -1.75
CA THR A 54 8.80 7.14 -0.98
C THR A 54 9.64 6.04 -0.33
N VAL A 55 9.02 4.94 0.09
CA VAL A 55 9.69 3.76 0.66
C VAL A 55 10.20 2.79 -0.42
N GLY A 56 9.84 3.01 -1.69
CA GLY A 56 10.30 2.21 -2.83
C GLY A 56 9.54 0.88 -3.02
N ILE A 57 8.32 0.77 -2.49
CA ILE A 57 7.44 -0.40 -2.69
C ILE A 57 6.74 -0.32 -4.06
N PHE A 58 6.39 0.89 -4.49
CA PHE A 58 5.78 1.15 -5.79
C PHE A 58 6.68 2.08 -6.63
N ASP A 59 6.66 1.85 -7.93
CA ASP A 59 7.16 2.79 -8.93
C ASP A 59 6.02 3.71 -9.39
N CYS A 60 6.38 4.94 -9.75
CA CYS A 60 5.47 5.95 -10.26
C CYS A 60 6.00 6.50 -11.58
N GLU A 61 5.22 6.34 -12.65
CA GLU A 61 5.53 6.85 -13.97
C GLU A 61 4.54 7.94 -14.36
N ALA A 62 5.05 9.05 -14.92
CA ALA A 62 4.19 10.09 -15.47
C ALA A 62 3.50 9.60 -16.75
N CYS A 63 2.18 9.55 -16.75
CA CYS A 63 1.35 9.21 -17.90
C CYS A 63 0.60 10.45 -18.38
N ASN A 64 1.10 11.04 -19.47
CA ASN A 64 0.63 12.33 -20.00
C ASN A 64 0.72 13.47 -18.96
N ASN A 65 0.36 14.70 -19.36
CA ASN A 65 0.54 15.89 -18.52
C ASN A 65 -0.36 15.98 -17.25
N ARG A 66 -1.13 14.93 -16.90
CA ARG A 66 -2.15 15.02 -15.82
C ARG A 66 -2.34 13.77 -14.95
N SER A 67 -1.69 12.64 -15.24
CA SER A 67 -1.90 11.43 -14.46
C SER A 67 -0.60 10.67 -14.21
N SER A 68 -0.49 10.02 -13.06
CA SER A 68 0.57 9.07 -12.78
C SER A 68 0.03 7.64 -12.86
N ILE A 69 0.85 6.73 -13.37
CA ILE A 69 0.64 5.29 -13.34
C ILE A 69 1.52 4.72 -12.24
N TYR A 70 0.94 3.84 -11.43
CA TYR A 70 1.59 3.16 -10.33
C TYR A 70 1.66 1.65 -10.63
N SER A 71 2.80 1.06 -10.32
CA SER A 71 3.05 -0.39 -10.39
C SER A 71 3.94 -0.82 -9.24
N LEU A 72 3.90 -2.10 -8.86
CA LEU A 72 4.87 -2.62 -7.90
C LEU A 72 6.28 -2.32 -8.40
N ALA A 73 7.16 -1.93 -7.48
CA ALA A 73 8.54 -1.64 -7.84
C ALA A 73 9.17 -2.88 -8.50
N ALA A 74 9.88 -2.68 -9.62
CA ALA A 74 10.52 -3.78 -10.34
C ALA A 74 11.58 -4.51 -9.49
N ASP A 75 12.01 -3.91 -8.39
CA ASP A 75 12.89 -4.56 -7.43
C ASP A 75 12.18 -5.74 -6.73
N SER A 76 12.62 -6.95 -7.11
CA SER A 76 12.17 -8.22 -6.54
C SER A 76 12.43 -8.36 -5.03
N THR A 77 13.17 -7.45 -4.40
CA THR A 77 13.47 -7.49 -2.96
C THR A 77 12.24 -7.37 -2.07
N TRP A 78 11.22 -6.62 -2.50
CA TRP A 78 10.01 -6.39 -1.70
C TRP A 78 8.96 -7.50 -1.84
N LEU A 79 8.90 -8.15 -3.01
CA LEU A 79 7.83 -9.09 -3.35
C LEU A 79 7.71 -10.27 -2.36
N PRO A 80 8.80 -10.91 -1.88
CA PRO A 80 8.71 -11.95 -0.85
C PRO A 80 8.17 -11.41 0.49
N ALA A 81 8.56 -10.20 0.88
CA ALA A 81 8.12 -9.59 2.13
C ALA A 81 6.64 -9.19 2.09
N ILE A 82 6.18 -8.59 0.97
CA ILE A 82 4.76 -8.28 0.77
C ILE A 82 3.93 -9.56 0.74
N ARG A 83 4.40 -10.61 0.05
CA ARG A 83 3.71 -11.90 0.01
C ARG A 83 3.57 -12.52 1.40
N SER A 84 4.64 -12.52 2.18
CA SER A 84 4.62 -13.03 3.57
C SER A 84 3.65 -12.24 4.44
N LEU A 85 3.60 -10.91 4.27
CA LEU A 85 2.69 -10.06 5.02
C LEU A 85 1.23 -10.34 4.67
N VAL A 86 0.92 -10.47 3.37
CA VAL A 86 -0.42 -10.81 2.90
C VAL A 86 -0.85 -12.20 3.37
N GLU A 87 0.05 -13.18 3.28
CA GLU A 87 -0.22 -14.52 3.80
C GLU A 87 -0.54 -14.49 5.30
N MET A 88 0.29 -13.82 6.10
CA MET A 88 0.03 -13.64 7.53
C MET A 88 -1.29 -12.90 7.79
N TYR A 89 -1.63 -11.88 7.01
CA TYR A 89 -2.91 -11.20 7.09
C TYR A 89 -4.08 -12.13 6.77
N GLU A 90 -3.95 -13.04 5.82
CA GLU A 90 -5.03 -13.96 5.43
C GLU A 90 -5.17 -15.16 6.37
N THR A 91 -4.09 -15.62 6.99
CA THR A 91 -4.07 -16.87 7.77
C THR A 91 -3.97 -16.68 9.28
N ASP A 92 -3.40 -15.58 9.78
CA ASP A 92 -3.18 -15.36 11.21
C ASP A 92 -4.13 -14.27 11.76
N ILE A 93 -5.01 -14.67 12.68
CA ILE A 93 -5.96 -13.75 13.32
C ILE A 93 -5.28 -12.78 14.30
N ASN A 94 -4.22 -13.22 14.98
CA ASN A 94 -3.49 -12.37 15.93
C ASN A 94 -2.73 -11.29 15.19
N PHE A 95 -2.11 -11.64 14.05
CA PHE A 95 -1.47 -10.66 13.19
C PHE A 95 -2.45 -9.62 12.65
N ARG A 96 -3.63 -10.04 12.18
CA ARG A 96 -4.70 -9.12 11.77
C ARG A 96 -5.10 -8.15 12.87
N LEU A 97 -5.39 -8.66 14.07
CA LEU A 97 -5.79 -7.83 15.21
C LEU A 97 -4.68 -6.85 15.61
N TRP A 98 -3.43 -7.29 15.60
CA TRP A 98 -2.27 -6.44 15.85
C TRP A 98 -2.14 -5.32 14.79
N LEU A 99 -2.25 -5.67 13.50
CA LEU A 99 -2.13 -4.71 12.41
C LEU A 99 -3.24 -3.66 12.45
N VAL A 100 -4.48 -4.08 12.68
CA VAL A 100 -5.61 -3.15 12.89
C VAL A 100 -5.35 -2.23 14.08
N GLY A 101 -4.88 -2.79 15.21
CA GLY A 101 -4.52 -2.00 16.39
C GLY A 101 -3.44 -0.96 16.09
N LYS A 102 -2.40 -1.33 15.34
CA LYS A 102 -1.33 -0.43 14.88
C LYS A 102 -1.89 0.71 14.02
N LEU A 103 -2.71 0.39 13.01
CA LEU A 103 -3.28 1.39 12.10
C LEU A 103 -4.21 2.38 12.79
N LEU A 104 -5.00 1.91 13.78
CA LEU A 104 -5.84 2.79 14.60
C LEU A 104 -4.99 3.74 15.48
N GLN A 105 -3.83 3.29 15.98
CA GLN A 105 -2.92 4.14 16.74
C GLN A 105 -2.24 5.18 15.85
N THR A 106 -1.84 4.82 14.63
CA THR A 106 -1.25 5.76 13.65
C THR A 106 -2.26 6.84 13.26
N SER A 107 -3.53 6.47 13.04
CA SER A 107 -4.62 7.41 12.77
C SER A 107 -4.84 8.40 13.92
N ASN A 108 -4.78 7.94 15.17
CA ASN A 108 -4.95 8.80 16.35
C ASN A 108 -3.73 9.69 16.66
N THR A 109 -2.56 9.40 16.12
CA THR A 109 -1.31 10.12 16.42
C THR A 109 -0.93 11.18 15.37
N GLY A 110 -1.75 11.38 14.32
CA GLY A 110 -1.71 12.61 13.52
C GLY A 110 -0.40 12.90 12.79
N ARG A 111 0.31 11.88 12.26
CA ARG A 111 1.25 12.09 11.15
C ARG A 111 0.40 12.17 9.86
N LYS A 112 0.15 13.30 9.20
CA LYS A 112 0.64 14.68 9.33
C LYS A 112 -0.40 15.66 8.78
N ALA A 113 -0.57 16.80 9.45
CA ALA A 113 -0.42 18.08 8.79
C ALA A 113 1.06 18.47 8.91
N ILE A 114 1.85 18.32 7.84
CA ILE A 114 3.10 19.05 7.56
C ILE A 114 3.23 19.10 6.05
#